data_AF-A0A3B9D272-F1
#
_entry.id   AF-A0A3B9D272-F1
#
_cell.length_a   1.000
_cell.length_b   1.000
_cell.length_c   1.000
_cell.angle_alpha   90.00
_cell.angle_beta   90.00
_cell.angle_gamma   90.00
#
_symmetry.space_group_name_H-M   'P 1'
#
loop_
_entity.id
_entity.type
_entity.pdbx_description
1 polymer ?
#
loop_
_entity_poly.entity_id
_entity_poly.type
_entity_poly.pdbx_seq_one_letter_code
_entity_poly.pdbx_strand_id
1 'polypeptide(L)'
;MSFFRQIRTTVSLITLVAAPAIAELTEFEITRREPFAGGKEFGTVGAYERISGTVHFSIDPTAKSSQQIVDLQHAPTDASGRVNFSADLTILAPADLSQARGAALYDVNNRGNKLALSFFNRGGSGGSNPGDGFLMRHGWVVVWSGWDGELLPEGARMQLHAPVAGTAKHPIVGPVRYEISVTGDGPNRRPINGGGHGAYRPTANGLETATLTWRQQPED
;
A
#
# COMPACT_ATOMS: atom_id res chain seq x y z
N MET A 1 -28.55 -72.29 0.38
CA MET A 1 -28.08 -71.43 1.48
C MET A 1 -26.78 -70.79 1.04
N SER A 2 -26.78 -69.47 0.82
CA SER A 2 -25.64 -68.53 0.72
C SER A 2 -25.89 -67.51 -0.41
N PHE A 3 -26.51 -66.40 -0.03
CA PHE A 3 -26.59 -65.16 -0.82
C PHE A 3 -25.38 -64.31 -0.42
N PHE A 4 -24.43 -64.07 -1.34
CA PHE A 4 -23.37 -63.08 -1.14
C PHE A 4 -23.90 -61.69 -1.52
N ARG A 5 -24.06 -60.84 -0.51
CA ARG A 5 -24.53 -59.45 -0.64
C ARG A 5 -23.30 -58.56 -0.88
N GLN A 6 -23.14 -58.00 -2.08
CA GLN A 6 -22.09 -57.04 -2.38
C GLN A 6 -22.40 -55.70 -1.67
N ILE A 7 -21.53 -55.31 -0.73
CA ILE A 7 -21.56 -53.97 -0.12
C ILE A 7 -20.74 -53.06 -1.03
N ARG A 8 -21.41 -52.14 -1.72
CA ARG A 8 -20.77 -51.04 -2.45
C ARG A 8 -20.54 -49.90 -1.47
N THR A 9 -19.30 -49.72 -1.02
CA THR A 9 -18.89 -48.57 -0.22
C THR A 9 -18.64 -47.39 -1.18
N THR A 10 -19.56 -46.44 -1.22
CA THR A 10 -19.34 -45.17 -1.93
C THR A 10 -18.48 -44.27 -1.05
N VAL A 11 -17.25 -43.98 -1.49
CA VAL A 11 -16.37 -42.99 -0.85
C VAL A 11 -16.70 -41.62 -1.44
N SER A 12 -17.36 -40.77 -0.66
CA SER A 12 -17.55 -39.35 -1.02
C SER A 12 -16.28 -38.58 -0.71
N LEU A 13 -15.62 -38.07 -1.74
CA LEU A 13 -14.48 -37.18 -1.62
C LEU A 13 -14.98 -35.77 -1.27
N ILE A 14 -14.79 -35.32 -0.03
CA ILE A 14 -15.06 -33.93 0.39
C ILE A 14 -13.83 -33.10 0.04
N THR A 15 -13.90 -32.36 -1.06
CA THR A 15 -12.87 -31.38 -1.44
C THR A 15 -13.08 -30.11 -0.62
N LEU A 16 -12.23 -29.87 0.38
CA LEU A 16 -12.21 -28.62 1.13
C LEU A 16 -11.50 -27.57 0.26
N VAL A 17 -12.27 -26.73 -0.45
CA VAL A 17 -11.71 -25.58 -1.16
C VAL A 17 -11.44 -24.49 -0.13
N ALA A 18 -10.17 -24.31 0.24
CA ALA A 18 -9.76 -23.13 1.00
C ALA A 18 -9.82 -21.92 0.06
N ALA A 19 -10.83 -21.06 0.22
CA ALA A 19 -10.83 -19.76 -0.42
C ALA A 19 -9.70 -18.93 0.20
N PRO A 20 -8.74 -18.40 -0.59
CA PRO A 20 -7.81 -17.44 -0.05
C PRO A 20 -8.62 -16.21 0.36
N ALA A 21 -8.57 -15.83 1.63
CA ALA A 21 -9.05 -14.52 2.05
C ALA A 21 -7.99 -13.51 1.62
N ILE A 22 -8.13 -13.09 0.37
CA ILE A 22 -7.47 -11.95 -0.23
C ILE A 22 -8.19 -10.72 0.36
N ALA A 23 -7.48 -9.63 0.68
CA ALA A 23 -8.18 -8.34 0.80
C ALA A 23 -8.91 -8.12 -0.53
N GLU A 24 -10.24 -8.22 -0.52
CA GLU A 24 -11.00 -8.20 -1.76
C GLU A 24 -10.97 -6.78 -2.26
N LEU A 25 -10.21 -6.57 -3.33
CA LEU A 25 -10.31 -5.40 -4.18
C LEU A 25 -11.78 -5.25 -4.60
N THR A 26 -12.43 -4.23 -4.09
CA THR A 26 -13.87 -4.02 -4.32
C THR A 26 -14.12 -3.09 -5.50
N GLU A 27 -13.24 -2.10 -5.71
CA GLU A 27 -13.45 -1.09 -6.73
C GLU A 27 -12.14 -0.42 -7.19
N PHE A 28 -12.08 -0.09 -8.48
CA PHE A 28 -11.14 0.86 -9.06
C PHE A 28 -11.88 2.15 -9.40
N GLU A 29 -11.65 3.19 -8.61
CA GLU A 29 -12.22 4.52 -8.87
C GLU A 29 -11.21 5.34 -9.67
N ILE A 30 -11.43 5.51 -10.97
CA ILE A 30 -10.59 6.37 -11.80
C ILE A 30 -11.11 7.81 -11.74
N THR A 31 -10.35 8.69 -11.11
CA THR A 31 -10.75 10.09 -10.90
C THR A 31 -10.23 11.01 -11.99
N ARG A 32 -9.13 10.63 -12.67
CA ARG A 32 -8.52 11.48 -13.70
C ARG A 32 -7.77 10.70 -14.75
N ARG A 33 -7.88 11.14 -16.00
CA ARG A 33 -7.00 10.76 -17.11
C ARG A 33 -6.48 12.02 -17.79
N GLU A 34 -5.19 12.08 -18.06
CA GLU A 34 -4.56 13.23 -18.70
C GLU A 34 -3.36 12.83 -19.56
N PRO A 35 -2.98 13.62 -20.59
CA PRO A 35 -1.74 13.40 -21.30
C PRO A 35 -0.53 13.45 -20.37
N PHE A 36 0.33 12.44 -20.43
CA PHE A 36 1.59 12.41 -19.70
C PHE A 36 2.65 13.25 -20.43
N ALA A 37 3.50 13.94 -19.67
CA ALA A 37 4.60 14.75 -20.20
C ALA A 37 4.18 15.74 -21.31
N GLY A 38 2.99 16.35 -21.16
CA GLY A 38 2.46 17.30 -22.14
C GLY A 38 2.08 16.68 -23.49
N GLY A 39 1.82 15.36 -23.54
CA GLY A 39 1.50 14.65 -24.78
C GLY A 39 2.73 14.27 -25.61
N LYS A 40 3.94 14.35 -25.04
CA LYS A 40 5.17 13.91 -25.70
C LYS A 40 5.04 12.47 -26.22
N GLU A 41 5.46 12.26 -27.46
CA GLU A 41 5.55 10.93 -28.06
C GLU A 41 6.85 10.22 -27.68
N PHE A 42 6.78 8.90 -27.52
CA PHE A 42 7.91 8.05 -27.13
C PHE A 42 8.20 6.98 -28.18
N GLY A 43 8.93 7.37 -29.22
CA GLY A 43 9.26 6.46 -30.33
C GLY A 43 8.01 5.97 -31.04
N THR A 44 8.00 4.71 -31.48
CA THR A 44 6.87 4.12 -32.22
C THR A 44 5.66 3.79 -31.33
N VAL A 45 5.81 3.80 -30.00
CA VAL A 45 4.73 3.53 -29.05
C VAL A 45 3.76 4.71 -28.95
N GLY A 46 4.22 5.93 -29.28
CA GLY A 46 3.39 7.13 -29.26
C GLY A 46 3.30 7.80 -27.89
N ALA A 47 2.26 8.61 -27.71
CA ALA A 47 2.00 9.36 -26.48
C ALA A 47 1.52 8.45 -25.35
N TYR A 48 1.68 8.92 -24.11
CA TYR A 48 1.22 8.23 -22.91
C TYR A 48 0.16 9.04 -22.19
N GLU A 49 -0.70 8.36 -21.44
CA GLU A 49 -1.62 8.96 -20.47
C GLU A 49 -1.15 8.68 -19.05
N ARG A 50 -1.45 9.62 -18.14
CA ARG A 50 -1.49 9.39 -16.71
C ARG A 50 -2.93 9.17 -16.29
N ILE A 51 -3.17 8.06 -15.61
CA ILE A 51 -4.45 7.68 -15.04
C ILE A 51 -4.28 7.70 -13.52
N SER A 52 -5.04 8.52 -12.83
CA SER A 52 -5.03 8.63 -11.37
C SER A 52 -6.38 8.20 -10.80
N GLY A 53 -6.36 7.65 -9.60
CA GLY A 53 -7.55 7.14 -8.96
C GLY A 53 -7.32 6.66 -7.54
N THR A 54 -8.30 5.95 -7.03
CA THR A 54 -8.30 5.29 -5.73
C THR A 54 -8.67 3.84 -5.92
N VAL A 55 -7.98 2.94 -5.22
CA VAL A 55 -8.31 1.52 -5.15
C VAL A 55 -8.96 1.25 -3.81
N HIS A 56 -10.15 0.65 -3.81
CA HIS A 56 -10.89 0.33 -2.59
C HIS A 56 -10.79 -1.16 -2.27
N PHE A 57 -10.67 -1.47 -0.98
CA PHE A 57 -10.48 -2.83 -0.47
C PHE A 57 -11.43 -3.11 0.69
N SER A 58 -11.81 -4.38 0.83
CA SER A 58 -12.58 -4.87 1.96
C SER A 58 -11.98 -6.17 2.50
N ILE A 59 -11.63 -6.19 3.78
CA ILE A 59 -11.02 -7.36 4.44
C ILE A 59 -11.95 -7.92 5.52
N ASP A 60 -12.11 -9.23 5.54
CA ASP A 60 -12.77 -9.95 6.64
C ASP A 60 -11.77 -10.07 7.80
N PRO A 61 -12.02 -9.41 8.96
CA PRO A 61 -11.11 -9.46 10.10
C PRO A 61 -11.04 -10.85 10.76
N THR A 62 -12.02 -11.73 10.51
CA THR A 62 -12.11 -13.07 11.11
C THR A 62 -11.42 -14.14 10.26
N ALA A 63 -11.11 -13.83 9.01
CA ALA A 63 -10.48 -14.78 8.11
C ALA A 63 -9.06 -15.15 8.57
N LYS A 64 -8.69 -16.42 8.35
CA LYS A 64 -7.40 -16.97 8.82
C LYS A 64 -6.18 -16.21 8.29
N SER A 65 -6.22 -15.72 7.06
CA SER A 65 -5.12 -14.92 6.48
C SER A 65 -4.99 -13.53 7.11
N SER A 66 -6.09 -12.99 7.63
CA SER A 66 -6.15 -11.66 8.26
C SER A 66 -5.61 -11.66 9.69
N GLN A 67 -5.53 -12.82 10.35
CA GLN A 67 -5.10 -12.95 11.76
C GLN A 67 -3.66 -12.50 12.03
N GLN A 68 -2.84 -12.37 10.98
CA GLN A 68 -1.47 -11.84 11.09
C GLN A 68 -1.42 -10.31 11.10
N ILE A 69 -2.52 -9.64 10.76
CA ILE A 69 -2.61 -8.18 10.73
C ILE A 69 -2.93 -7.70 12.15
N VAL A 70 -1.98 -6.96 12.73
CA VAL A 70 -2.09 -6.43 14.08
C VAL A 70 -3.28 -5.48 14.18
N ASP A 71 -4.03 -5.61 15.28
CA ASP A 71 -5.18 -4.77 15.66
C ASP A 71 -6.34 -4.72 14.66
N LEU A 72 -6.35 -5.56 13.62
CA LEU A 72 -7.42 -5.58 12.63
C LEU A 72 -8.79 -5.88 13.25
N GLN A 73 -8.84 -6.74 14.27
CA GLN A 73 -10.06 -7.06 15.02
C GLN A 73 -10.64 -5.85 15.79
N HIS A 74 -9.86 -4.79 15.96
CA HIS A 74 -10.27 -3.56 16.61
C HIS A 74 -10.64 -2.46 15.62
N ALA A 75 -10.41 -2.66 14.32
CA ALA A 75 -10.79 -1.70 13.29
C ALA A 75 -12.31 -1.60 13.13
N PRO A 76 -12.85 -0.42 12.80
CA PRO A 76 -14.26 -0.26 12.49
C PRO A 76 -14.65 -1.11 11.29
N THR A 77 -15.82 -1.73 11.38
CA THR A 77 -16.42 -2.54 10.31
C THR A 77 -17.66 -1.88 9.73
N ASP A 78 -17.97 -2.20 8.47
CA ASP A 78 -19.25 -1.87 7.85
C ASP A 78 -20.40 -2.78 8.34
N ALA A 79 -21.59 -2.60 7.75
CA ALA A 79 -22.78 -3.40 8.05
C ALA A 79 -22.65 -4.89 7.70
N SER A 80 -21.66 -5.26 6.87
CA SER A 80 -21.32 -6.64 6.54
C SER A 80 -20.22 -7.21 7.45
N GLY A 81 -19.78 -6.45 8.46
CA GLY A 81 -18.73 -6.86 9.39
C GLY A 81 -17.33 -6.84 8.80
N ARG A 82 -17.10 -6.11 7.69
CA ARG A 82 -15.80 -6.04 7.01
C ARG A 82 -15.12 -4.71 7.24
N VAL A 83 -13.79 -4.73 7.26
CA VAL A 83 -12.96 -3.54 7.41
C VAL A 83 -12.65 -2.99 6.03
N ASN A 84 -13.03 -1.75 5.77
CA ASN A 84 -12.81 -1.09 4.49
C ASN A 84 -11.64 -0.11 4.58
N PHE A 85 -10.83 -0.07 3.52
CA PHE A 85 -9.70 0.84 3.39
C PHE A 85 -9.44 1.10 1.90
N SER A 86 -8.60 2.09 1.60
CA SER A 86 -8.28 2.41 0.21
C SER A 86 -6.82 2.79 0.03
N ALA A 87 -6.38 2.91 -1.22
CA ALA A 87 -5.04 3.39 -1.55
C ALA A 87 -5.06 4.24 -2.81
N ASP A 88 -4.21 5.25 -2.87
CA ASP A 88 -4.03 6.04 -4.09
C ASP A 88 -3.51 5.15 -5.22
N LEU A 89 -3.91 5.44 -6.47
CA LEU A 89 -3.49 4.76 -7.69
C LEU A 89 -2.89 5.76 -8.68
N THR A 90 -1.81 5.37 -9.34
CA THR A 90 -1.31 6.07 -10.53
C THR A 90 -0.83 5.05 -11.54
N ILE A 91 -1.28 5.19 -12.79
CA ILE A 91 -0.87 4.38 -13.92
C ILE A 91 -0.34 5.30 -15.02
N LEU A 92 0.78 4.92 -15.62
CA LEU A 92 1.22 5.44 -16.91
C LEU A 92 1.03 4.34 -17.95
N ALA A 93 0.31 4.63 -19.02
CA ALA A 93 0.04 3.67 -20.10
C ALA A 93 0.12 4.37 -21.47
N PRO A 94 0.45 3.64 -22.55
CA PRO A 94 0.29 4.15 -23.90
C PRO A 94 -1.14 4.65 -24.14
N ALA A 95 -1.30 5.78 -24.82
CA ALA A 95 -2.63 6.27 -25.21
C ALA A 95 -3.33 5.30 -26.17
N ASP A 96 -2.56 4.65 -27.06
CA ASP A 96 -2.99 3.48 -27.82
C ASP A 96 -2.49 2.20 -27.12
N LEU A 97 -3.39 1.54 -26.39
CA LEU A 97 -3.08 0.32 -25.65
C LEU A 97 -2.63 -0.86 -26.54
N SER A 98 -2.88 -0.83 -27.86
CA SER A 98 -2.35 -1.85 -28.77
C SER A 98 -0.81 -1.81 -28.87
N GLN A 99 -0.20 -0.68 -28.50
CA GLN A 99 1.25 -0.50 -28.44
C GLN A 99 1.86 -0.89 -27.09
N ALA A 100 1.04 -1.36 -26.14
CA ALA A 100 1.53 -1.81 -24.85
C ALA A 100 2.32 -3.12 -24.98
N ARG A 101 3.32 -3.30 -24.13
CA ARG A 101 4.20 -4.48 -24.09
C ARG A 101 3.49 -5.79 -23.68
N GLY A 102 2.23 -5.71 -23.23
CA GLY A 102 1.50 -6.83 -22.64
C GLY A 102 1.92 -7.19 -21.22
N ALA A 103 2.73 -6.34 -20.57
CA ALA A 103 3.15 -6.49 -19.17
C ALA A 103 3.15 -5.13 -18.45
N ALA A 104 2.94 -5.18 -17.13
CA ALA A 104 3.01 -4.02 -16.26
C ALA A 104 4.26 -4.08 -15.36
N LEU A 105 4.90 -2.93 -15.17
CA LEU A 105 5.89 -2.70 -14.13
C LEU A 105 5.17 -2.09 -12.93
N TYR A 106 5.00 -2.86 -11.87
CA TYR A 106 4.49 -2.36 -10.59
C TYR A 106 5.64 -1.92 -9.71
N ASP A 107 5.68 -0.64 -9.33
CA ASP A 107 6.68 -0.07 -8.43
C ASP A 107 6.09 0.09 -7.04
N VAL A 108 6.57 -0.74 -6.11
CA VAL A 108 6.39 -0.56 -4.67
C VAL A 108 7.13 0.73 -4.28
N ASN A 109 6.40 1.85 -4.32
CA ASN A 109 6.97 3.16 -4.08
C ASN A 109 7.67 3.23 -2.71
N ASN A 110 8.64 4.13 -2.58
CA ASN A 110 9.31 4.32 -1.30
C ASN A 110 8.65 5.47 -0.53
N ARG A 111 7.88 5.14 0.52
CA ARG A 111 7.15 6.12 1.35
C ARG A 111 6.30 7.06 0.48
N GLY A 112 5.54 6.47 -0.44
CA GLY A 112 4.68 7.17 -1.39
C GLY A 112 5.39 7.85 -2.57
N ASN A 113 6.73 7.83 -2.64
CA ASN A 113 7.47 8.40 -3.76
C ASN A 113 7.57 7.42 -4.93
N LYS A 114 7.05 7.81 -6.09
CA LYS A 114 7.13 7.04 -7.34
C LYS A 114 8.57 7.04 -7.87
N LEU A 115 9.24 5.88 -7.89
CA LEU A 115 10.68 5.77 -8.18
C LEU A 115 11.01 5.14 -9.54
N ALA A 116 10.08 4.42 -10.18
CA ALA A 116 10.35 3.71 -11.43
C ALA A 116 10.99 4.62 -12.50
N LEU A 117 10.50 5.86 -12.66
CA LEU A 117 11.08 6.78 -13.64
C LEU A 117 12.48 7.28 -13.24
N SER A 118 12.79 7.33 -11.95
CA SER A 118 14.15 7.62 -11.47
C SER A 118 15.11 6.50 -11.89
N PHE A 119 14.74 5.25 -11.60
CA PHE A 119 15.60 4.09 -11.83
C PHE A 119 15.77 3.76 -13.31
N PHE A 120 14.69 3.79 -14.08
CA PHE A 120 14.72 3.29 -15.46
C PHE A 120 14.84 4.40 -16.50
N ASN A 121 14.35 5.61 -16.22
CA ASN A 121 14.34 6.70 -17.18
C ASN A 121 15.25 7.89 -16.81
N ARG A 122 15.92 7.86 -15.65
CA ARG A 122 16.69 9.03 -15.14
C ARG A 122 15.82 10.28 -14.97
N GLY A 123 14.51 10.10 -14.71
CA GLY A 123 13.53 11.18 -14.58
C GLY A 123 13.48 11.81 -13.18
N GLY A 124 14.25 11.29 -12.22
CA GLY A 124 14.10 11.66 -10.81
C GLY A 124 12.83 11.06 -10.17
N SER A 125 12.61 11.37 -8.90
CA SER A 125 11.47 10.86 -8.12
C SER A 125 10.17 11.63 -8.42
N GLY A 126 9.03 10.98 -8.16
CA GLY A 126 7.72 11.63 -8.19
C GLY A 126 6.88 11.31 -9.44
N GLY A 127 7.44 10.59 -10.42
CA GLY A 127 6.68 10.06 -11.56
C GLY A 127 6.13 11.11 -12.54
N SER A 128 6.63 12.35 -12.49
CA SER A 128 6.17 13.45 -13.34
C SER A 128 7.06 13.69 -14.55
N ASN A 129 8.37 13.53 -14.40
CA ASN A 129 9.34 13.74 -15.46
C ASN A 129 9.62 12.41 -16.19
N PRO A 130 9.38 12.34 -17.50
CA PRO A 130 9.65 11.14 -18.28
C PRO A 130 11.14 10.81 -18.39
N GLY A 131 12.04 11.74 -18.08
CA GLY A 131 13.49 11.59 -18.27
C GLY A 131 13.83 11.25 -19.71
N ASP A 132 14.71 10.26 -19.89
CA ASP A 132 15.01 9.73 -21.20
C ASP A 132 13.85 8.92 -21.80
N GLY A 133 12.81 8.53 -21.06
CA GLY A 133 11.64 7.82 -21.61
C GLY A 133 11.85 6.35 -21.95
N PHE A 134 12.88 5.68 -21.41
CA PHE A 134 13.19 4.28 -21.70
C PHE A 134 11.97 3.36 -21.55
N LEU A 135 11.26 3.38 -20.42
CA LEU A 135 10.08 2.55 -20.20
C LEU A 135 9.00 2.80 -21.25
N MET A 136 8.76 4.07 -21.58
CA MET A 136 7.69 4.48 -22.50
C MET A 136 7.96 4.03 -23.93
N ARG A 137 9.20 4.19 -24.40
CA ARG A 137 9.64 3.71 -25.72
C ARG A 137 9.50 2.20 -25.92
N HIS A 138 9.38 1.44 -24.83
CA HIS A 138 9.27 -0.01 -24.85
C HIS A 138 7.87 -0.52 -24.49
N GLY A 139 6.86 0.37 -24.44
CA GLY A 139 5.47 -0.01 -24.26
C GLY A 139 5.08 -0.40 -22.84
N TRP A 140 5.91 -0.12 -21.83
CA TRP A 140 5.61 -0.52 -20.46
C TRP A 140 4.45 0.27 -19.87
N VAL A 141 3.45 -0.45 -19.35
CA VAL A 141 2.50 0.12 -18.39
C VAL A 141 3.21 0.19 -17.05
N VAL A 142 3.23 1.36 -16.40
CA VAL A 142 3.85 1.55 -15.08
C VAL A 142 2.76 1.84 -14.07
N VAL A 143 2.74 1.10 -12.96
CA VAL A 143 1.69 1.18 -11.93
C VAL A 143 2.32 1.46 -10.59
N TRP A 144 1.69 2.36 -9.84
CA TRP A 144 1.99 2.62 -8.43
C TRP A 144 0.69 2.59 -7.63
N SER A 145 0.77 2.12 -6.39
CA SER A 145 -0.29 2.36 -5.39
C SER A 145 0.29 2.75 -4.05
N GLY A 146 -0.45 3.51 -3.25
CA GLY A 146 -0.10 3.70 -1.84
C GLY A 146 -0.05 2.37 -1.09
N TRP A 147 0.87 2.25 -0.13
CA TRP A 147 1.00 1.04 0.70
C TRP A 147 1.22 1.36 2.19
N ASP A 148 1.63 2.59 2.50
CA ASP A 148 1.97 3.03 3.84
C ASP A 148 0.84 3.93 4.36
N GLY A 149 0.24 3.50 5.48
CA GLY A 149 -0.93 4.11 6.10
C GLY A 149 -0.62 5.26 7.05
N GLU A 150 0.66 5.47 7.37
CA GLU A 150 1.07 6.48 8.35
C GLU A 150 1.68 7.73 7.70
N LEU A 151 1.83 7.75 6.37
CA LEU A 151 2.38 8.91 5.67
C LEU A 151 1.47 10.13 5.82
N LEU A 152 2.07 11.28 6.09
CA LEU A 152 1.38 12.57 6.00
C LEU A 152 1.25 12.99 4.53
N PRO A 153 0.12 13.61 4.16
CA PRO A 153 -0.10 14.09 2.80
C PRO A 153 0.89 15.22 2.50
N GLU A 154 1.74 15.03 1.49
CA GLU A 154 2.73 16.02 1.08
C GLU A 154 3.04 15.86 -0.42
N GLY A 155 2.84 16.93 -1.19
CA GLY A 155 3.12 16.94 -2.63
C GLY A 155 2.39 15.82 -3.38
N ALA A 156 3.14 15.00 -4.10
CA ALA A 156 2.62 13.89 -4.91
C ALA A 156 2.82 12.50 -4.26
N ARG A 157 2.99 12.47 -2.93
CA ARG A 157 3.17 11.25 -2.14
C ARG A 157 1.90 10.42 -2.17
N MET A 158 2.03 9.13 -2.50
CA MET A 158 0.93 8.18 -2.52
C MET A 158 0.73 7.57 -1.13
N GLN A 159 -0.52 7.42 -0.71
CA GLN A 159 -0.91 6.97 0.62
C GLN A 159 -1.81 5.75 0.55
N LEU A 160 -1.69 4.89 1.56
CA LEU A 160 -2.75 3.97 1.92
C LEU A 160 -3.63 4.67 2.97
N HIS A 161 -4.94 4.58 2.84
CA HIS A 161 -5.91 5.19 3.74
C HIS A 161 -6.53 4.10 4.60
N ALA A 162 -5.83 3.75 5.68
CA ALA A 162 -6.28 2.75 6.64
C ALA A 162 -7.29 3.37 7.64
N PRO A 163 -8.28 2.61 8.11
CA PRO A 163 -9.06 3.03 9.26
C PRO A 163 -8.20 3.01 10.52
N VAL A 164 -8.51 3.89 11.47
CA VAL A 164 -7.89 3.88 12.78
C VAL A 164 -8.47 2.72 13.60
N ALA A 165 -7.61 1.83 14.08
CA ALA A 165 -8.03 0.76 14.99
C ALA A 165 -8.50 1.33 16.35
N GLY A 166 -9.61 0.80 16.86
CA GLY A 166 -10.30 1.29 18.05
C GLY A 166 -11.42 2.28 17.73
N THR A 167 -11.84 3.04 18.75
CA THR A 167 -12.87 4.08 18.60
C THR A 167 -12.50 5.31 19.41
N ALA A 168 -13.13 6.46 19.13
CA ALA A 168 -12.91 7.66 19.95
C ALA A 168 -13.23 7.46 21.45
N LYS A 169 -14.13 6.52 21.78
CA LYS A 169 -14.48 6.17 23.16
C LYS A 169 -13.53 5.14 23.77
N HIS A 170 -12.97 4.25 22.95
CA HIS A 170 -12.05 3.19 23.33
C HIS A 170 -10.83 3.23 22.41
N PRO A 171 -9.95 4.23 22.57
CA PRO A 171 -8.74 4.31 21.77
C PRO A 171 -7.79 3.19 22.17
N ILE A 172 -7.07 2.65 21.18
CA ILE A 172 -5.92 1.79 21.46
C ILE A 172 -4.79 2.70 21.91
N VAL A 173 -4.26 2.43 23.11
CA VAL A 173 -3.13 3.15 23.68
C VAL A 173 -2.09 2.15 24.15
N GLY A 174 -0.83 2.51 24.02
CA GLY A 174 0.27 1.66 24.41
C GLY A 174 1.60 2.42 24.38
N PRO A 175 2.68 1.79 24.87
CA PRO A 175 4.00 2.33 24.72
C PRO A 175 4.36 2.45 23.23
N VAL A 176 4.83 3.63 22.82
CA VAL A 176 5.35 3.86 21.47
C VAL A 176 6.85 4.14 21.60
N ARG A 177 7.66 3.38 20.86
CA ARG A 177 9.11 3.60 20.77
C ARG A 177 9.43 4.26 19.43
N TYR A 178 10.24 5.31 19.48
CA TYR A 178 10.79 5.95 18.30
C TYR A 178 12.29 6.13 18.49
N GLU A 179 13.08 5.79 17.47
CA GLU A 179 14.52 5.98 17.48
C GLU A 179 14.89 7.26 16.74
N ILE A 180 15.73 8.08 17.36
CA ILE A 180 16.22 9.34 16.81
C ILE A 180 17.73 9.21 16.67
N SER A 181 18.22 9.27 15.43
CA SER A 181 19.66 9.42 15.18
C SER A 181 20.00 10.91 15.07
N VAL A 182 20.93 11.37 15.90
CA VAL A 182 21.41 12.75 15.88
C VAL A 182 22.84 12.76 15.33
N THR A 183 23.04 13.47 14.22
CA THR A 183 24.37 13.71 13.62
C THR A 183 24.72 15.19 13.69
N GLY A 184 25.94 15.50 14.14
CA GLY A 184 26.48 16.87 14.25
C GLY A 184 25.81 17.76 15.31
N ASP A 185 26.07 19.07 15.26
CA ASP A 185 25.49 20.12 16.11
C ASP A 185 24.03 20.42 15.74
N GLY A 186 23.21 19.36 15.69
CA GLY A 186 21.80 19.43 15.33
C GLY A 186 20.97 20.22 16.34
N PRO A 187 19.73 20.57 15.98
CA PRO A 187 18.85 21.32 16.86
C PRO A 187 18.57 20.58 18.17
N ASN A 188 18.46 21.33 19.28
CA ASN A 188 18.06 20.82 20.62
C ASN A 188 16.59 20.34 20.68
N ARG A 189 15.91 20.24 19.54
CA ARG A 189 14.54 19.72 19.39
C ARG A 189 14.44 18.90 18.12
N ARG A 190 13.87 17.71 18.23
CA ARG A 190 13.56 16.83 17.10
C ARG A 190 12.11 16.36 17.22
N PRO A 191 11.39 16.25 16.10
CA PRO A 191 10.06 15.67 16.14
C PRO A 191 10.15 14.14 16.31
N ILE A 192 9.11 13.54 16.89
CA ILE A 192 9.00 12.07 17.10
C ILE A 192 8.31 11.46 15.88
N ASN A 193 8.88 11.71 14.71
CA ASN A 193 8.52 11.14 13.41
C ASN A 193 9.63 11.43 12.39
N GLY A 194 9.58 10.77 11.24
CA GLY A 194 10.59 10.94 10.20
C GLY A 194 10.15 10.38 8.85
N GLY A 195 10.85 10.77 7.79
CA GLY A 195 10.57 10.27 6.44
C GLY A 195 9.15 10.56 5.93
N GLY A 196 8.48 11.59 6.46
CA GLY A 196 7.13 11.96 6.07
C GLY A 196 6.00 11.21 6.80
N HIS A 197 6.30 10.40 7.81
CA HIS A 197 5.28 9.71 8.62
C HIS A 197 4.64 10.65 9.64
N GLY A 198 3.41 10.34 10.04
CA GLY A 198 2.76 10.90 11.21
C GLY A 198 3.37 10.38 12.51
N ALA A 199 2.80 10.84 13.61
CA ALA A 199 3.11 10.34 14.96
C ALA A 199 1.81 10.15 15.73
N TYR A 200 1.85 9.28 16.73
CA TYR A 200 0.74 9.08 17.65
C TYR A 200 0.65 10.24 18.63
N ARG A 201 -0.56 10.71 18.89
CA ARG A 201 -0.80 11.72 19.93
C ARG A 201 -0.53 11.06 21.30
N PRO A 202 0.37 11.61 22.13
CA PRO A 202 0.65 11.01 23.41
C PRO A 202 -0.48 11.28 24.41
N THR A 203 -0.69 10.34 25.32
CA THR A 203 -1.58 10.55 26.48
C THR A 203 -0.89 11.44 27.52
N ALA A 204 -1.66 12.05 28.43
CA ALA A 204 -1.10 12.87 29.51
C ALA A 204 -0.09 12.06 30.36
N ASN A 205 -0.50 10.87 30.82
CA ASN A 205 0.39 9.98 31.56
C ASN A 205 1.59 9.52 30.73
N GLY A 206 1.40 9.24 29.44
CA GLY A 206 2.50 8.87 28.53
C GLY A 206 3.54 9.98 28.38
N LEU A 207 3.12 11.26 28.37
CA LEU A 207 4.03 12.40 28.39
C LEU A 207 4.77 12.53 29.73
N GLU A 208 4.06 12.37 30.85
CA GLU A 208 4.62 12.50 32.20
C GLU A 208 5.63 11.38 32.52
N THR A 209 5.46 10.20 31.94
CA THR A 209 6.26 9.00 32.22
C THR A 209 7.21 8.61 31.07
N ALA A 210 7.29 9.43 30.01
CA ALA A 210 8.16 9.17 28.88
C ALA A 210 9.63 9.06 29.32
N THR A 211 10.36 8.10 28.75
CA THR A 211 11.79 7.94 28.98
C THR A 211 12.55 8.18 27.69
N LEU A 212 13.74 8.77 27.81
CA LEU A 212 14.70 8.89 26.72
C LEU A 212 15.92 8.07 27.10
N THR A 213 16.22 7.07 26.28
CA THR A 213 17.45 6.28 26.36
C THR A 213 18.34 6.64 25.17
N TRP A 214 19.64 6.42 25.31
CA TRP A 214 20.60 6.65 24.25
C TRP A 214 21.54 5.45 24.14
N ARG A 215 22.01 5.20 22.93
CA ARG A 215 23.01 4.19 22.58
C ARG A 215 23.95 4.75 21.53
N GLN A 216 25.21 4.33 21.52
CA GLN A 216 26.18 4.81 20.54
C GLN A 216 26.06 4.02 19.24
N GLN A 217 25.84 2.71 19.32
CA GLN A 217 25.60 1.80 18.21
C GLN A 217 24.25 1.08 18.37
N PRO A 218 23.65 0.55 17.28
CA PRO A 218 22.38 -0.17 17.34
C PRO A 218 22.38 -1.39 18.29
N GLU A 219 23.53 -2.04 18.44
CA GLU A 219 23.76 -3.24 19.24
C GLU A 219 24.15 -3.00 20.71
N ASP A 220 24.40 -1.75 21.11
CA ASP A 220 24.71 -1.39 22.51
C ASP A 220 23.48 -1.45 23.44
#